data_AF-A0A7S0FT47-F1
#
_entry.id   AF-A0A7S0FT47-F1
#
_cell.length_a   1.000
_cell.length_b   1.000
_cell.length_c   1.000
_cell.angle_alpha   90.00
_cell.angle_beta   90.00
_cell.angle_gamma   90.00
#
_symmetry.space_group_name_H-M   'P 1'
#
loop_
_entity.id
_entity.type
_entity.pdbx_description
1 polymer ?
#
loop_
_entity_poly.entity_id
_entity_poly.type
_entity_poly.pdbx_seq_one_letter_code
_entity_poly.pdbx_strand_id
1 'polypeptide(L)'
;MMGFSFTDLTVMLHAGNAIDCTLGVTLGLSTLTAAAMGQFFSNSSGVLFGGALKRLASACGIPSTGLSAAQRSLPIVKRLNLMGALAGVWLGCTLGLCNLFIIDTERSPILKLRAFSEDNEFSYHIEASNADRNDATVLTIRGPNIDGVLASLTSTLAASGFSLVELIAKQTDDGCIEDIFLITKHGVRVPDNELDSLATALLDATRSPLNVYVFKERVQTLEEENMELRSRVQKLEGVVRTRQVDIV
;
A
#
# COMPACT_ATOMS: atom_id res chain seq x y z
N MET A 1 31.45 8.30 -14.98
CA MET A 1 30.00 8.54 -14.93
C MET A 1 29.27 7.41 -14.21
N MET A 2 29.52 6.12 -14.53
CA MET A 2 28.89 4.97 -13.84
C MET A 2 28.78 5.09 -12.31
N GLY A 3 29.90 5.22 -11.59
CA GLY A 3 29.87 5.30 -10.13
C GLY A 3 29.14 6.52 -9.59
N PHE A 4 29.12 7.63 -10.34
CA PHE A 4 28.38 8.83 -9.94
C PHE A 4 26.88 8.58 -10.06
N SER A 5 26.42 8.09 -11.21
CA SER A 5 25.00 7.77 -11.44
C SER A 5 24.48 6.66 -10.53
N PHE A 6 25.32 5.66 -10.20
CA PHE A 6 24.98 4.64 -9.22
C PHE A 6 24.79 5.23 -7.81
N THR A 7 25.75 6.05 -7.36
CA THR A 7 25.68 6.69 -6.03
C THR A 7 24.50 7.66 -5.97
N ASP A 8 24.27 8.42 -7.05
CA ASP A 8 23.19 9.39 -7.16
C ASP A 8 21.82 8.69 -7.03
N LEU A 9 21.58 7.66 -7.84
CA LEU A 9 20.31 6.93 -7.76
C LEU A 9 20.14 6.18 -6.42
N THR A 10 21.23 5.68 -5.83
CA THR A 10 21.19 5.03 -4.51
C THR A 10 20.79 6.01 -3.42
N VAL A 11 21.43 7.18 -3.36
CA VAL A 11 21.10 8.21 -2.35
C VAL A 11 19.69 8.74 -2.58
N MET A 12 19.30 9.01 -3.82
CA MET A 12 17.95 9.46 -4.15
C MET A 12 16.88 8.48 -3.64
N LEU A 13 17.04 7.18 -3.89
CA LEU A 13 16.06 6.16 -3.50
C LEU A 13 15.97 5.99 -1.99
N HIS A 14 17.11 5.86 -1.29
CA HIS A 14 17.12 5.66 0.17
C HIS A 14 16.66 6.92 0.91
N ALA A 15 17.19 8.08 0.54
CA ALA A 15 16.78 9.35 1.16
C ALA A 15 15.32 9.66 0.82
N GLY A 16 14.92 9.48 -0.43
CA GLY A 16 13.54 9.68 -0.88
C GLY A 16 12.56 8.79 -0.12
N ASN A 17 12.85 7.50 0.02
CA ASN A 17 12.00 6.57 0.80
C ASN A 17 11.95 6.93 2.29
N ALA A 18 13.08 7.32 2.89
CA ALA A 18 13.11 7.75 4.29
C ALA A 18 12.27 9.02 4.51
N ILE A 19 12.37 10.00 3.61
CA ILE A 19 11.56 11.22 3.62
C ILE A 19 10.09 10.88 3.41
N ASP A 20 9.78 9.96 2.51
CA ASP A 20 8.40 9.58 2.20
C ASP A 20 7.73 8.90 3.39
N CYS A 21 8.44 8.00 4.08
CA CYS A 21 7.96 7.32 5.29
C CYS A 21 7.92 8.23 6.53
N THR A 22 8.53 9.41 6.50
CA THR A 22 8.56 10.36 7.62
C THR A 22 7.76 11.61 7.28
N LEU A 23 8.39 12.61 6.67
CA LEU A 23 7.77 13.86 6.27
C LEU A 23 6.59 13.67 5.33
N GLY A 24 6.66 12.67 4.45
CA GLY A 24 5.55 12.32 3.55
C GLY A 24 4.30 11.85 4.29
N VAL A 25 4.48 11.13 5.38
CA VAL A 25 3.39 10.69 6.26
C VAL A 25 2.92 11.85 7.14
N THR A 26 3.83 12.55 7.81
CA THR A 26 3.46 13.59 8.80
C THR A 26 2.87 14.86 8.19
N LEU A 27 3.21 15.18 6.94
CA LEU A 27 2.74 16.39 6.24
C LEU A 27 1.77 16.05 5.10
N GLY A 28 1.39 14.78 4.93
CA GLY A 28 0.50 14.34 3.85
C GLY A 28 1.04 14.60 2.44
N LEU A 29 2.36 14.54 2.24
CA LEU A 29 2.97 14.86 0.94
C LEU A 29 2.90 13.67 -0.02
N SER A 30 2.88 13.98 -1.32
CA SER A 30 2.94 12.95 -2.35
C SER A 30 4.30 12.23 -2.35
N THR A 31 4.32 10.95 -2.73
CA THR A 31 5.57 10.18 -2.91
C THR A 31 6.48 10.80 -3.96
N LEU A 32 5.92 11.48 -4.96
CA LEU A 32 6.69 12.23 -5.95
C LEU A 32 7.45 13.41 -5.32
N THR A 33 6.86 14.06 -4.31
CA THR A 33 7.51 15.15 -3.55
C THR A 33 8.71 14.61 -2.76
N ALA A 34 8.56 13.46 -2.11
CA ALA A 34 9.66 12.82 -1.39
C ALA A 34 10.79 12.38 -2.35
N ALA A 35 10.44 11.87 -3.54
CA ALA A 35 11.42 11.55 -4.58
C ALA A 35 12.19 12.79 -5.06
N ALA A 36 11.50 13.92 -5.27
CA ALA A 36 12.14 15.19 -5.63
C ALA A 36 13.11 15.69 -4.54
N MET A 37 12.74 15.53 -3.27
CA MET A 37 13.62 15.85 -2.13
C MET A 37 14.83 14.90 -2.08
N GLY A 38 14.63 13.61 -2.38
CA GLY A 38 15.71 12.63 -2.55
C GLY A 38 16.72 13.06 -3.61
N GLN A 39 16.24 13.56 -4.77
CA GLN A 39 17.12 14.06 -5.83
C GLN A 39 17.91 15.30 -5.37
N PHE A 40 17.31 16.19 -4.58
CA PHE A 40 17.99 17.35 -4.00
C PHE A 40 19.16 16.95 -3.09
N PHE A 41 18.93 16.02 -2.16
CA PHE A 41 19.99 15.50 -1.29
C PHE A 41 21.06 14.74 -2.06
N SER A 42 20.66 14.00 -3.08
CA SER A 42 21.58 13.28 -3.94
C SER A 42 22.54 14.20 -4.70
N ASN A 43 22.01 15.27 -5.30
CA ASN A 43 22.84 16.28 -5.97
C ASN A 43 23.85 16.92 -5.02
N SER A 44 23.45 17.18 -3.76
CA SER A 44 24.32 17.74 -2.72
C SER A 44 25.43 16.76 -2.33
N SER A 45 25.10 15.47 -2.17
CA SER A 45 26.05 14.39 -1.95
C SER A 45 27.03 14.25 -3.12
N GLY A 46 26.54 14.33 -4.36
CA GLY A 46 27.36 14.26 -5.57
C GLY A 46 28.44 15.35 -5.64
N VAL A 47 28.12 16.57 -5.22
CA VAL A 47 29.10 17.68 -5.14
C VAL A 47 30.15 17.41 -4.07
N LEU A 48 29.75 16.92 -2.89
CA LEU A 48 30.65 16.66 -1.76
C LEU A 48 31.57 15.45 -1.99
N PHE A 49 31.04 14.36 -2.56
CA PHE A 49 31.76 13.09 -2.71
C PHE A 49 32.41 12.89 -4.09
N GLY A 50 32.28 13.83 -5.02
CA GLY A 50 32.87 13.73 -6.36
C GLY A 50 34.39 13.49 -6.35
N GLY A 51 35.10 14.03 -5.35
CA GLY A 51 36.53 13.79 -5.15
C GLY A 51 36.86 12.37 -4.65
N ALA A 52 36.03 11.82 -3.76
CA ALA A 52 36.19 10.47 -3.23
C ALA A 52 35.99 9.42 -4.35
N LEU A 53 34.99 9.63 -5.21
CA LEU A 53 34.72 8.74 -6.33
C LEU A 53 35.90 8.69 -7.34
N LYS A 54 36.57 9.82 -7.57
CA LYS A 54 37.78 9.86 -8.40
C LYS A 54 38.94 9.07 -7.78
N ARG A 55 39.12 9.16 -6.46
CA ARG A 55 40.14 8.39 -5.73
C ARG A 55 39.86 6.89 -5.75
N LEU A 56 38.59 6.49 -5.60
CA LEU A 56 38.17 5.09 -5.73
C LEU A 56 38.43 4.57 -7.15
N ALA A 57 38.10 5.34 -8.18
CA ALA A 57 38.37 4.96 -9.55
C ALA A 57 39.88 4.73 -9.80
N SER A 58 40.74 5.61 -9.27
CA SER A 58 42.19 5.41 -9.35
C SER A 58 42.67 4.21 -8.53
N ALA A 59 42.07 3.94 -7.36
CA ALA A 59 42.42 2.79 -6.53
C ALA A 59 42.02 1.46 -7.20
N CYS A 60 40.92 1.45 -7.95
CA CYS A 60 40.50 0.30 -8.77
C CYS A 60 41.31 0.17 -10.07
N GLY A 61 42.39 0.95 -10.24
CA GLY A 61 43.29 0.85 -11.39
C GLY A 61 42.72 1.41 -12.70
N ILE A 62 41.66 2.24 -12.65
CA ILE A 62 41.11 2.88 -13.85
C ILE A 62 42.07 3.99 -14.29
N PRO A 63 42.73 3.87 -15.45
CA PRO A 63 43.76 4.81 -15.86
C PRO A 63 43.17 6.15 -16.28
N SER A 64 43.87 7.23 -15.96
CA SER A 64 43.55 8.55 -16.53
C SER A 64 43.88 8.55 -18.02
N THR A 65 43.05 9.15 -18.86
CA THR A 65 43.18 9.02 -20.33
C THR A 65 44.42 9.69 -20.93
N GLY A 66 45.27 10.38 -20.16
CA GLY A 66 46.58 10.88 -20.60
C GLY A 66 46.59 11.84 -21.81
N LEU A 67 45.42 12.22 -22.33
CA LEU A 67 45.29 13.01 -23.56
C LEU A 67 45.75 14.46 -23.36
N SER A 68 46.49 14.97 -24.34
CA SER A 68 46.86 16.40 -24.40
C SER A 68 45.64 17.29 -24.63
N ALA A 69 45.76 18.58 -24.32
CA ALA A 69 44.66 19.55 -24.53
C ALA A 69 44.22 19.62 -26.00
N ALA A 70 45.16 19.55 -26.94
CA ALA A 70 44.88 19.52 -28.38
C ALA A 70 44.18 18.23 -28.82
N GLN A 71 44.50 17.09 -28.21
CA GLN A 71 43.81 15.83 -28.51
C GLN A 71 42.38 15.82 -27.97
N ARG A 72 42.14 16.39 -26.78
CA ARG A 72 40.78 16.50 -26.21
C ARG A 72 39.85 17.40 -27.02
N SER A 73 40.38 18.35 -27.80
CA SER A 73 39.56 19.25 -28.61
C SER A 73 39.06 18.61 -29.90
N LEU A 74 39.65 17.48 -30.32
CA LEU A 74 39.27 16.76 -31.54
C LEU A 74 37.79 16.33 -31.49
N PRO A 75 37.02 16.51 -32.59
CA PRO A 75 35.60 16.17 -32.63
C PRO A 75 35.33 14.70 -32.32
N ILE A 76 36.20 13.79 -32.79
CA ILE A 76 36.07 12.35 -32.53
C ILE A 76 36.22 12.03 -31.04
N VAL A 77 37.17 12.67 -30.36
CA VAL A 77 37.40 12.48 -28.92
C VAL A 77 36.22 13.00 -28.11
N LYS A 78 35.66 14.16 -28.49
CA LYS A 78 34.43 14.69 -27.85
C LYS A 78 33.24 13.74 -28.02
N ARG A 79 33.02 13.18 -29.21
CA ARG A 79 31.93 12.22 -29.47
C ARG A 79 32.11 10.95 -28.64
N LEU A 80 33.31 10.36 -28.65
CA LEU A 80 33.59 9.17 -27.86
C LEU A 80 33.44 9.42 -26.35
N ASN A 81 33.88 10.59 -25.86
CA ASN A 81 33.70 10.97 -24.46
C ASN A 81 32.21 11.11 -24.10
N LEU A 82 31.40 11.72 -24.97
CA LEU A 82 29.96 11.82 -24.76
C LEU A 82 29.27 10.45 -24.77
N MET A 83 29.61 9.57 -25.70
CA MET A 83 29.06 8.21 -25.76
C MET A 83 29.45 7.38 -24.54
N GLY A 84 30.72 7.45 -24.11
CA GLY A 84 31.17 6.80 -22.89
C GLY A 84 30.50 7.35 -21.63
N ALA A 85 30.25 8.67 -21.59
CA ALA A 85 29.49 9.29 -20.51
C ALA A 85 28.03 8.80 -20.48
N LEU A 86 27.34 8.79 -21.62
CA LEU A 86 25.97 8.29 -21.77
C LEU A 86 25.85 6.82 -21.36
N ALA A 87 26.70 5.95 -21.92
CA ALA A 87 26.74 4.54 -21.55
C ALA A 87 27.01 4.36 -20.05
N GLY A 88 27.89 5.19 -19.49
CA GLY A 88 28.16 5.17 -18.07
C GLY A 88 26.97 5.58 -17.21
N VAL A 89 26.20 6.60 -17.62
CA VAL A 89 24.98 6.99 -16.91
C VAL A 89 23.97 5.84 -16.95
N TRP A 90 23.75 5.24 -18.12
CA TRP A 90 22.83 4.12 -18.29
C TRP A 90 23.18 2.95 -17.36
N LEU A 91 24.42 2.46 -17.42
CA LEU A 91 24.87 1.35 -16.58
C LEU A 91 24.80 1.68 -15.09
N GLY A 92 25.17 2.91 -14.71
CA GLY A 92 25.10 3.35 -13.32
C GLY A 92 23.66 3.40 -12.79
N CYS A 93 22.72 3.94 -13.57
CA CYS A 93 21.30 3.97 -13.22
C CYS A 93 20.70 2.56 -13.16
N THR A 94 21.02 1.68 -14.11
CA THR A 94 20.53 0.28 -14.06
C THR A 94 21.00 -0.42 -12.80
N LEU A 95 22.27 -0.26 -12.40
CA LEU A 95 22.78 -0.82 -11.15
C LEU A 95 22.13 -0.16 -9.92
N GLY A 96 21.86 1.15 -9.97
CA GLY A 96 21.22 1.87 -8.88
C GLY A 96 19.77 1.42 -8.66
N LEU A 97 19.04 1.09 -9.72
CA LEU A 97 17.68 0.53 -9.64
C LEU A 97 17.63 -0.80 -8.89
N CYS A 98 18.73 -1.55 -8.80
CA CYS A 98 18.77 -2.76 -7.98
C CYS A 98 18.50 -2.47 -6.49
N ASN A 99 18.70 -1.23 -6.01
CA ASN A 99 18.31 -0.84 -4.65
C ASN A 99 16.81 -0.97 -4.40
N LEU A 100 15.94 -0.93 -5.43
CA LEU A 100 14.50 -1.15 -5.24
C LEU A 100 14.20 -2.54 -4.69
N PHE A 101 15.05 -3.54 -4.93
CA PHE A 101 14.87 -4.88 -4.35
C PHE A 101 15.15 -4.92 -2.83
N ILE A 102 15.85 -3.91 -2.30
CA ILE A 102 16.21 -3.81 -0.88
C ILE A 102 15.20 -2.90 -0.15
N ILE A 103 14.61 -1.93 -0.86
CA ILE A 103 13.70 -0.95 -0.29
C ILE A 103 12.28 -1.52 -0.25
N ASP A 104 11.70 -1.56 0.95
CA ASP A 104 10.29 -1.88 1.14
C ASP A 104 9.42 -0.72 0.63
N THR A 105 8.89 -0.90 -0.59
CA THR A 105 8.12 0.12 -1.29
C THR A 105 6.66 0.18 -0.81
N GLU A 106 6.16 -0.88 -0.15
CA GLU A 106 4.80 -0.96 0.40
C GLU A 106 4.67 -0.22 1.73
N ARG A 107 5.79 -0.01 2.42
CA ARG A 107 5.79 0.64 3.73
C ARG A 107 5.23 2.07 3.71
N SER A 108 5.65 2.91 2.76
CA SER A 108 5.18 4.29 2.65
C SER A 108 3.65 4.40 2.44
N PRO A 109 3.03 3.73 1.44
CA PRO A 109 1.58 3.81 1.25
C PRO A 109 0.81 3.25 2.45
N ILE A 110 1.30 2.19 3.10
CA ILE A 110 0.68 1.66 4.33
C ILE A 110 0.75 2.68 5.46
N LEU A 111 1.90 3.34 5.68
CA LEU A 111 2.06 4.34 6.73
C LEU A 111 1.19 5.57 6.45
N LYS A 112 1.11 6.02 5.19
CA LYS A 112 0.21 7.10 4.80
C LYS A 112 -1.24 6.70 5.02
N LEU A 113 -1.64 5.49 4.63
CA LEU A 113 -3.00 5.00 4.83
C LEU A 113 -3.34 4.89 6.32
N ARG A 114 -2.40 4.44 7.17
CA ARG A 114 -2.56 4.45 8.64
C ARG A 114 -2.65 5.86 9.20
N ALA A 115 -1.77 6.78 8.80
CA ALA A 115 -1.83 8.17 9.24
C ALA A 115 -3.12 8.85 8.75
N PHE A 116 -3.57 8.57 7.53
CA PHE A 116 -4.89 8.98 7.05
C PHE A 116 -6.02 8.31 7.84
N SER A 117 -5.84 7.12 8.43
CA SER A 117 -6.85 6.47 9.28
C SER A 117 -6.81 6.99 10.72
N GLU A 118 -5.66 7.49 11.18
CA GLU A 118 -5.48 8.13 12.49
C GLU A 118 -5.93 9.59 12.46
N ASP A 119 -5.56 10.36 11.43
CA ASP A 119 -6.03 11.75 11.20
C ASP A 119 -7.48 11.78 10.67
N ASN A 120 -7.90 10.79 9.88
CA ASN A 120 -9.32 10.48 9.69
C ASN A 120 -9.77 9.40 10.68
N GLU A 121 -9.58 9.65 11.97
CA GLU A 121 -10.73 9.51 12.86
C GLU A 121 -11.85 10.41 12.28
N PHE A 122 -12.46 9.96 11.18
CA PHE A 122 -13.75 10.43 10.73
C PHE A 122 -14.59 10.32 11.99
N SER A 123 -15.25 11.42 12.34
CA SER A 123 -16.22 11.59 13.41
C SER A 123 -17.38 10.60 13.26
N TYR A 124 -17.09 9.31 13.23
CA TYR A 124 -18.05 8.24 13.34
C TYR A 124 -18.40 8.17 14.81
N HIS A 125 -19.51 8.80 15.16
CA HIS A 125 -20.06 8.68 16.50
C HIS A 125 -21.01 7.50 16.50
N ILE A 126 -20.66 6.44 17.21
CA ILE A 126 -21.51 5.26 17.40
C ILE A 126 -22.03 5.27 18.82
N GLU A 127 -23.35 5.32 18.95
CA GLU A 127 -24.06 5.25 20.23
C GLU A 127 -24.97 4.03 20.24
N ALA A 128 -24.88 3.23 21.30
CA ALA A 128 -25.77 2.10 21.51
C ALA A 128 -26.65 2.36 22.74
N SER A 129 -27.96 2.32 22.57
CA SER A 129 -28.95 2.68 23.60
C SER A 129 -30.07 1.65 23.66
N ASN A 130 -30.43 1.28 24.88
CA ASN A 130 -31.64 0.49 25.19
C ASN A 130 -32.76 1.36 25.78
N ALA A 131 -32.58 2.69 25.85
CA ALA A 131 -33.55 3.60 26.46
C ALA A 131 -34.73 3.90 25.53
N ASP A 132 -34.50 3.84 24.22
CA ASP A 132 -35.46 4.29 23.20
C ASP A 132 -36.49 3.21 22.85
N ARG A 133 -36.17 1.93 23.07
CA ARG A 133 -37.06 0.78 22.84
C ARG A 133 -36.86 -0.34 23.86
N ASN A 134 -37.96 -1.00 24.19
CA ASN A 134 -37.98 -2.10 25.18
C ASN A 134 -37.70 -3.48 24.56
N ASP A 135 -37.88 -3.61 23.25
CA ASP A 135 -37.84 -4.85 22.48
C ASP A 135 -36.55 -5.03 21.65
N ALA A 136 -35.77 -3.96 21.46
CA ALA A 136 -34.54 -3.97 20.68
C ALA A 136 -33.51 -2.97 21.20
N THR A 137 -32.25 -3.17 20.82
CA THR A 137 -31.17 -2.21 21.05
C THR A 137 -31.07 -1.27 19.85
N VAL A 138 -31.03 0.03 20.11
CA VAL A 138 -30.88 1.07 19.09
C VAL A 138 -29.40 1.42 18.95
N LEU A 139 -28.90 1.40 17.73
CA LEU A 139 -27.54 1.78 17.36
C LEU A 139 -27.61 2.98 16.43
N THR A 140 -27.10 4.12 16.86
CA THR A 140 -27.05 5.35 16.07
C THR A 140 -25.61 5.58 15.61
N ILE A 141 -25.41 5.63 14.30
CA ILE A 141 -24.11 5.81 13.66
C ILE A 141 -24.16 7.08 12.85
N ARG A 142 -23.42 8.10 13.28
CA ARG A 142 -23.29 9.37 12.55
C ARG A 142 -21.92 9.48 11.93
N GLY A 143 -21.82 9.85 10.66
CA GLY A 143 -20.54 10.12 10.02
C GLY A 143 -20.66 10.49 8.54
N PRO A 144 -19.53 10.60 7.83
CA PRO A 144 -19.54 10.94 6.41
C PRO A 144 -20.12 9.82 5.55
N ASN A 145 -20.74 10.22 4.44
CA ASN A 145 -21.27 9.29 3.44
C ASN A 145 -20.14 8.69 2.59
N ILE A 146 -19.73 7.46 2.91
CA ILE A 146 -18.71 6.71 2.17
C ILE A 146 -19.33 5.41 1.69
N ASP A 147 -19.14 5.11 0.40
CA ASP A 147 -19.63 3.87 -0.21
C ASP A 147 -19.08 2.62 0.51
N GLY A 148 -19.97 1.67 0.81
CA GLY A 148 -19.59 0.39 1.44
C GLY A 148 -19.57 0.39 2.96
N VAL A 149 -19.68 1.54 3.64
CA VAL A 149 -19.77 1.61 5.11
C VAL A 149 -21.02 0.89 5.62
N LEU A 150 -22.19 1.17 5.06
CA LEU A 150 -23.44 0.52 5.45
C LEU A 150 -23.40 -1.00 5.26
N ALA A 151 -22.75 -1.47 4.17
CA ALA A 151 -22.53 -2.89 3.92
C ALA A 151 -21.58 -3.53 4.95
N SER A 152 -20.53 -2.81 5.35
CA SER A 152 -19.60 -3.24 6.41
C SER A 152 -20.30 -3.40 7.75
N LEU A 153 -21.11 -2.40 8.13
CA LEU A 153 -21.87 -2.40 9.39
C LEU A 153 -22.89 -3.54 9.45
N THR A 154 -23.72 -3.67 8.41
CA THR A 154 -24.72 -4.73 8.33
C THR A 154 -24.10 -6.13 8.30
N SER A 155 -23.01 -6.34 7.57
CA SER A 155 -22.30 -7.63 7.54
C SER A 155 -21.65 -7.98 8.87
N THR A 156 -21.07 -7.00 9.57
CA THR A 156 -20.47 -7.19 10.91
C THR A 156 -21.52 -7.57 11.93
N LEU A 157 -22.68 -6.90 11.91
CA LEU A 157 -23.83 -7.26 12.77
C LEU A 157 -24.30 -8.68 12.51
N ALA A 158 -24.48 -9.06 11.23
CA ALA A 158 -24.90 -10.40 10.85
C ALA A 158 -23.88 -11.47 11.26
N ALA A 159 -22.58 -11.22 11.03
CA ALA A 159 -21.50 -12.14 11.40
C ALA A 159 -21.40 -12.32 12.93
N SER A 160 -21.75 -11.29 13.70
CA SER A 160 -21.77 -11.32 15.16
C SER A 160 -23.05 -11.95 15.75
N GLY A 161 -23.95 -12.44 14.89
CA GLY A 161 -25.19 -13.12 15.29
C GLY A 161 -26.32 -12.19 15.70
N PHE A 162 -26.26 -10.90 15.32
CA PHE A 162 -27.36 -9.97 15.52
C PHE A 162 -28.36 -10.05 14.38
N SER A 163 -29.64 -9.94 14.72
CA SER A 163 -30.75 -9.81 13.78
C SER A 163 -31.15 -8.35 13.65
N LEU A 164 -31.19 -7.85 12.42
CA LEU A 164 -31.64 -6.51 12.11
C LEU A 164 -33.17 -6.48 12.07
N VAL A 165 -33.77 -5.66 12.92
CA VAL A 165 -35.23 -5.47 13.01
C VAL A 165 -35.65 -4.33 12.09
N GLU A 166 -34.93 -3.21 12.15
CA GLU A 166 -35.24 -2.00 11.39
C GLU A 166 -33.94 -1.23 11.10
N LEU A 167 -33.90 -0.57 9.95
CA LEU A 167 -32.79 0.30 9.54
C LEU A 167 -33.35 1.59 8.97
N ILE A 168 -32.90 2.71 9.51
CA ILE A 168 -33.31 4.04 9.08
C ILE A 168 -32.05 4.84 8.73
N ALA A 169 -31.89 5.20 7.47
CA ALA A 169 -30.82 6.10 7.02
C ALA A 169 -31.37 7.51 6.85
N LYS A 170 -30.73 8.50 7.49
CA LYS A 170 -31.08 9.92 7.39
C LYS A 170 -29.88 10.71 6.93
N GLN A 171 -30.13 11.72 6.09
CA GLN A 171 -29.13 12.72 5.76
C GLN A 171 -29.31 13.92 6.71
N THR A 172 -28.23 14.36 7.34
CA THR A 172 -28.20 15.54 8.20
C THR A 172 -27.84 16.78 7.39
N ASP A 173 -28.27 17.96 7.83
CA ASP A 173 -28.06 19.25 7.14
C ASP A 173 -26.57 19.56 6.89
N ASP A 174 -25.68 19.00 7.71
CA ASP A 174 -24.22 19.12 7.59
C ASP A 174 -23.60 18.21 6.50
N GLY A 175 -24.42 17.50 5.72
CA GLY A 175 -23.98 16.58 4.67
C GLY A 175 -23.51 15.21 5.18
N CYS A 176 -23.56 14.98 6.49
CA CYS A 176 -23.31 13.68 7.12
C CYS A 176 -24.54 12.76 7.04
N ILE A 177 -24.32 11.46 7.19
CA ILE A 177 -25.38 10.46 7.33
C ILE A 177 -25.51 10.07 8.80
N GLU A 178 -26.76 9.92 9.25
CA GLU A 178 -27.14 9.28 10.49
C GLU A 178 -27.90 7.99 10.14
N ASP A 179 -27.26 6.85 10.39
CA ASP A 179 -27.86 5.54 10.25
C ASP A 179 -28.28 5.00 11.63
N ILE A 180 -29.54 4.60 11.74
CA ILE A 180 -30.12 4.06 12.97
C ILE A 180 -30.50 2.60 12.73
N PHE A 181 -29.85 1.70 13.46
CA PHE A 181 -30.08 0.26 13.41
C PHE A 181 -30.82 -0.18 14.65
N LEU A 182 -31.91 -0.92 14.48
CA LEU A 182 -32.56 -1.63 15.57
C LEU A 182 -32.16 -3.09 15.47
N ILE A 183 -31.50 -3.60 16.49
CA ILE A 183 -30.95 -4.95 16.50
C ILE A 183 -31.41 -5.74 17.70
N THR A 184 -31.43 -7.06 17.54
CA THR A 184 -31.63 -8.01 18.64
C THR A 184 -30.62 -9.14 18.53
N LYS A 185 -30.29 -9.76 19.66
CA LYS A 185 -29.48 -10.98 19.72
C LYS A 185 -30.38 -12.09 20.24
N HIS A 186 -30.70 -13.06 19.38
CA HIS A 186 -31.67 -14.13 19.69
C HIS A 186 -33.06 -13.61 20.12
N GLY A 187 -33.52 -12.51 19.54
CA GLY A 187 -34.83 -11.93 19.84
C GLY A 187 -34.92 -11.14 21.15
N VAL A 188 -33.78 -10.88 21.80
CA VAL A 188 -33.69 -10.04 23.01
C VAL A 188 -32.72 -8.89 22.76
N ARG A 189 -32.92 -7.76 23.45
CA ARG A 189 -31.96 -6.65 23.45
C ARG A 189 -30.59 -7.06 24.01
N VAL A 190 -29.55 -6.38 23.56
CA VAL A 190 -28.18 -6.57 24.06
C VAL A 190 -28.11 -6.05 25.50
N PRO A 191 -27.50 -6.77 26.44
CA PRO A 191 -27.38 -6.29 27.82
C PRO A 191 -26.47 -5.06 27.90
N ASP A 192 -26.79 -4.13 28.82
CA ASP A 192 -26.19 -2.79 28.88
C ASP A 192 -24.66 -2.82 29.04
N ASN A 193 -24.11 -3.85 29.69
CA ASN A 193 -22.67 -4.04 29.89
C ASN A 193 -21.92 -4.43 28.61
N GLU A 194 -22.60 -4.88 27.56
CA GLU A 194 -22.00 -5.26 26.28
C GLU A 194 -22.11 -4.15 25.22
N LEU A 195 -22.86 -3.08 25.48
CA LEU A 195 -23.13 -1.99 24.53
C LEU A 195 -21.86 -1.27 24.07
N ASP A 196 -20.95 -0.95 24.99
CA ASP A 196 -19.68 -0.28 24.65
C ASP A 196 -18.77 -1.16 23.78
N SER A 197 -18.75 -2.46 24.07
CA SER A 197 -17.97 -3.43 23.29
C SER A 197 -18.52 -3.58 21.87
N LEU A 198 -19.84 -3.53 21.73
CA LEU A 198 -20.53 -3.57 20.45
C LEU A 198 -20.28 -2.30 19.63
N ALA A 199 -20.38 -1.12 20.25
CA ALA A 199 -20.07 0.16 19.62
C ALA A 199 -18.61 0.19 19.12
N THR A 200 -17.67 -0.32 19.93
CA THR A 200 -16.26 -0.43 19.57
C THR A 200 -16.04 -1.37 18.38
N ALA A 201 -16.68 -2.54 18.38
CA ALA A 201 -16.57 -3.49 17.26
C ALA A 201 -17.13 -2.92 15.95
N LEU A 202 -18.19 -2.11 16.01
CA LEU A 202 -18.77 -1.44 14.85
C LEU A 202 -17.91 -0.26 14.38
N LEU A 203 -17.28 0.48 15.30
CA LEU A 203 -16.29 1.50 14.97
C LEU A 203 -15.13 0.88 14.19
N ASP A 204 -14.67 -0.32 14.57
CA ASP A 204 -13.64 -1.02 13.80
C ASP A 204 -14.13 -1.41 12.40
N ALA A 205 -15.41 -1.74 12.24
CA ALA A 205 -15.99 -2.05 10.93
C ALA A 205 -16.10 -0.82 10.00
N THR A 206 -16.20 0.40 10.54
CA THR A 206 -16.17 1.63 9.72
C THR A 206 -14.77 1.99 9.21
N ARG A 207 -13.70 1.47 9.85
CA ARG A 207 -12.31 1.71 9.44
C ARG A 207 -11.92 1.00 8.15
N SER A 208 -12.61 -0.09 7.79
CA SER A 208 -12.34 -0.86 6.58
C SER A 208 -13.65 -1.16 5.86
N PRO A 209 -14.26 -0.14 5.22
CA PRO A 209 -15.53 -0.31 4.54
C PRO A 209 -15.41 -1.36 3.44
N LEU A 210 -16.49 -2.12 3.28
CA LEU A 210 -16.50 -3.31 2.44
C LEU A 210 -16.45 -2.87 0.97
N ASN A 211 -15.30 -3.10 0.32
CA ASN A 211 -15.15 -2.82 -1.10
C ASN A 211 -15.70 -4.00 -1.92
N VAL A 212 -16.97 -3.87 -2.33
CA VAL A 212 -17.70 -4.90 -3.08
C VAL A 212 -16.99 -5.29 -4.38
N TYR A 213 -16.29 -4.35 -5.02
CA TYR A 213 -15.54 -4.64 -6.26
C TYR A 213 -14.34 -5.54 -6.00
N VAL A 214 -13.54 -5.23 -4.97
CA VAL A 214 -12.37 -6.05 -4.57
C VAL A 214 -12.81 -7.43 -4.07
N PHE A 215 -13.93 -7.49 -3.35
CA PHE A 215 -14.48 -8.77 -2.90
C PHE A 215 -14.92 -9.64 -4.08
N LYS A 216 -15.64 -9.06 -5.05
CA LYS A 216 -16.05 -9.76 -6.27
C LYS A 216 -14.85 -10.29 -7.07
N GLU A 217 -13.81 -9.48 -7.21
CA GLU A 217 -12.58 -9.86 -7.88
C GLU A 217 -11.92 -11.07 -7.19
N ARG A 218 -11.75 -11.00 -5.85
CA ARG A 218 -11.19 -12.11 -5.06
C ARG A 218 -12.02 -13.39 -5.16
N VAL A 219 -13.34 -13.29 -5.11
CA VAL A 219 -14.23 -14.46 -5.25
C VAL A 219 -14.03 -15.10 -6.63
N GLN A 220 -13.97 -14.29 -7.68
CA GLN A 220 -13.75 -14.80 -9.03
C GLN A 220 -12.38 -15.47 -9.17
N THR A 221 -11.32 -14.88 -8.63
CA THR A 221 -9.98 -15.50 -8.62
C THR A 221 -9.98 -16.83 -7.87
N LEU A 222 -10.62 -16.90 -6.70
CA LEU A 222 -10.74 -18.13 -5.92
C LEU A 222 -11.56 -19.22 -6.64
N GLU A 223 -12.59 -18.84 -7.40
CA GLU A 223 -13.36 -19.77 -8.22
C GLU A 223 -12.53 -20.32 -9.39
N GLU A 224 -11.73 -19.48 -10.05
CA GLU A 224 -10.80 -19.87 -11.11
C GLU A 224 -9.72 -20.84 -10.58
N GLU A 225 -9.09 -20.54 -9.45
CA GLU A 225 -8.11 -21.43 -8.80
C GLU A 225 -8.73 -22.77 -8.39
N ASN A 226 -9.94 -22.76 -7.83
CA ASN A 226 -10.64 -24.00 -7.48
C ASN A 226 -10.96 -24.85 -8.71
N MET A 227 -11.33 -24.23 -9.82
CA MET A 227 -11.58 -24.93 -11.08
C MET A 227 -10.30 -25.58 -11.61
N GLU A 228 -9.17 -24.88 -11.56
CA GLU A 228 -7.87 -25.41 -11.97
C GLU A 228 -7.45 -26.59 -11.08
N LEU A 229 -7.55 -26.45 -9.76
CA LEU A 229 -7.22 -27.50 -8.81
C LEU A 229 -8.06 -28.76 -9.04
N ARG A 230 -9.38 -28.61 -9.27
CA ARG A 230 -10.27 -29.74 -9.61
C ARG A 230 -9.82 -30.44 -10.89
N SER A 231 -9.43 -29.70 -11.92
CA SER A 231 -8.89 -30.27 -13.16
C SER A 231 -7.58 -31.05 -12.92
N ARG A 232 -6.69 -30.53 -12.08
CA ARG A 232 -5.43 -31.21 -11.71
C ARG A 232 -5.69 -32.49 -10.92
N VAL A 233 -6.60 -32.45 -9.96
CA VAL A 233 -7.01 -33.64 -9.19
C VAL A 233 -7.57 -34.71 -10.14
N GLN A 234 -8.47 -34.34 -11.06
CA GLN A 234 -9.04 -35.28 -12.03
C GLN A 234 -7.98 -35.91 -12.94
N LYS A 235 -6.98 -35.13 -13.40
CA LYS A 235 -5.85 -35.64 -14.19
C LYS A 235 -5.01 -36.63 -13.38
N LEU A 236 -4.71 -36.30 -12.13
CA LEU A 236 -3.93 -37.17 -11.24
C LEU A 236 -4.69 -38.47 -10.92
N GLU A 237 -5.99 -38.40 -10.64
CA GLU A 237 -6.84 -39.58 -10.46
C GLU A 237 -6.85 -40.47 -11.71
N GLY A 238 -6.90 -39.86 -12.91
CA GLY A 238 -6.76 -40.57 -14.17
C GLY A 238 -5.44 -41.33 -14.26
N VAL A 239 -4.31 -40.67 -14.00
CA VAL A 239 -2.98 -41.29 -14.04
C VAL A 239 -2.82 -42.41 -13.00
N VAL A 240 -3.33 -42.22 -11.78
CA VAL A 240 -3.33 -43.26 -10.74
C VAL A 240 -4.14 -44.47 -11.21
N ARG A 241 -5.33 -44.24 -11.78
CA ARG A 241 -6.19 -45.32 -12.29
C ARG A 241 -5.56 -46.06 -13.47
N THR A 242 -4.85 -45.37 -14.36
CA THR A 242 -4.12 -46.02 -15.47
C THR A 242 -2.93 -46.85 -14.95
N ARG A 243 -2.23 -46.40 -13.91
CA ARG A 243 -1.08 -47.13 -13.34
C ARG A 243 -1.46 -48.29 -12.42
N GLN A 244 -2.64 -48.28 -11.81
CA GLN A 244 -3.11 -49.38 -10.97
C GLN A 244 -3.64 -50.60 -11.76
N VAL A 245 -3.79 -50.50 -13.10
CA VAL A 245 -4.28 -51.62 -13.94
C VAL A 245 -3.17 -52.59 -14.37
N ASP A 246 -1.89 -52.30 -14.10
CA ASP A 246 -0.79 -53.23 -14.37
C ASP A 246 -0.43 -54.06 -13.13
N ILE A 247 -1.32 -54.96 -12.72
CA ILE A 247 -0.95 -56.16 -11.95
C ILE A 247 -1.58 -57.36 -12.65
N VAL A 248 -0.79 -57.94 -13.56
CA VAL A 248 -1.00 -59.28 -14.15
C VAL A 248 -0.68 -60.34 -13.10
#